data_AF-A0A352XQJ9-F1
#
_entry.id   AF-A0A352XQJ9-F1
#
_cell.length_a   1.000
_cell.length_b   1.000
_cell.length_c   1.000
_cell.angle_alpha   90.00
_cell.angle_beta   90.00
_cell.angle_gamma   90.00
#
_symmetry.space_group_name_H-M   'P 1'
#
loop_
_entity.id
_entity.type
_entity.pdbx_description
1 polymer ?
#
loop_
_entity_poly.entity_id
_entity_poly.type
_entity_poly.pdbx_seq_one_letter_code
_entity_poly.pdbx_strand_id
1 'polypeptide(L)'
;MSNNNGNDLKKDPISTVRFGMGKEIRLYTDELVVTGQEEDQEIRVALDAIKRLTLVPGDPNPAKLVLMADLDDDTTIILAEGMSNARDFR
;
A
#
# COMPACT_ATOMS: atom_id res chain seq x y z
N MET A 1 -9.35 3.69 -38.13
CA MET A 1 -9.45 2.61 -37.13
C MET A 1 -8.08 2.43 -36.50
N SER A 2 -7.99 2.64 -35.18
CA SER A 2 -7.05 1.97 -34.27
C SER A 2 -7.56 2.28 -32.86
N ASN A 3 -8.51 1.47 -32.40
CA ASN A 3 -8.90 1.42 -30.99
C ASN A 3 -7.84 0.59 -30.26
N ASN A 4 -6.89 1.26 -29.62
CA ASN A 4 -6.14 0.64 -28.51
C ASN A 4 -6.80 1.07 -27.21
N ASN A 5 -8.02 0.60 -26.99
CA ASN A 5 -8.58 0.56 -25.63
C ASN A 5 -8.07 -0.72 -25.00
N GLY A 6 -6.87 -0.65 -24.43
CA GLY A 6 -6.45 -1.55 -23.36
C GLY A 6 -7.41 -1.32 -22.20
N ASN A 7 -8.55 -2.02 -22.24
CA ASN A 7 -9.52 -2.04 -21.17
C ASN A 7 -8.95 -2.91 -20.06
N ASP A 8 -7.88 -2.43 -19.43
CA ASP A 8 -7.55 -2.81 -18.06
C ASP A 8 -8.76 -2.36 -17.26
N LEU A 9 -9.71 -3.27 -17.05
CA LEU A 9 -10.77 -3.11 -16.07
C LEU A 9 -10.03 -2.77 -14.78
N LYS A 10 -9.89 -1.48 -14.46
CA LYS A 10 -9.33 -1.01 -13.21
C LYS A 10 -10.21 -1.65 -12.15
N LYS A 11 -9.72 -2.74 -11.56
CA LYS A 11 -10.39 -3.38 -10.44
C LYS A 11 -10.59 -2.27 -9.43
N ASP A 12 -11.81 -2.05 -8.97
CA ASP A 12 -12.01 -1.13 -7.86
C ASP A 12 -11.35 -1.76 -6.62
N PRO A 13 -10.60 -1.00 -5.82
CA PRO A 13 -10.01 -1.53 -4.60
C PRO A 13 -11.14 -1.95 -3.65
N ILE A 14 -10.95 -3.10 -2.99
CA ILE A 14 -11.82 -3.60 -1.93
C ILE A 14 -11.87 -2.59 -0.79
N SER A 15 -10.70 -2.05 -0.42
CA SER A 15 -10.58 -1.02 0.61
C SER A 15 -9.44 -0.06 0.27
N THR A 16 -9.56 1.19 0.70
CA THR A 16 -8.56 2.23 0.49
C THR A 16 -8.32 2.99 1.78
N VAL A 17 -7.09 2.96 2.28
CA VAL A 17 -6.66 3.72 3.46
C VAL A 17 -5.83 4.91 3.00
N ARG A 18 -6.29 6.12 3.32
CA ARG A 18 -5.54 7.35 3.08
C ARG A 18 -4.71 7.70 4.31
N PHE A 19 -3.44 8.02 4.12
CA PHE A 19 -2.53 8.40 5.21
C PHE A 19 -1.56 9.48 4.75
N GLY A 20 -1.15 10.35 5.67
CA GLY A 20 -0.27 11.48 5.31
C GLY A 20 -0.86 12.38 4.21
N MET A 21 0.00 13.09 3.48
CA MET A 21 -0.38 13.89 2.31
C MET A 21 -0.14 13.07 1.05
N GLY A 22 -1.20 12.83 0.27
CA GLY A 22 -1.10 12.19 -1.04
C GLY A 22 -0.68 10.72 -1.04
N LYS A 23 -0.70 10.01 0.11
CA LYS A 23 -0.38 8.59 0.19
C LYS A 23 -1.63 7.73 0.42
N GLU A 24 -1.68 6.58 -0.25
CA GLU A 24 -2.80 5.65 -0.21
C GLU A 24 -2.31 4.20 -0.14
N ILE A 25 -2.98 3.39 0.67
CA ILE A 25 -2.91 1.92 0.62
C ILE A 25 -4.22 1.44 0.00
N ARG A 26 -4.14 0.63 -1.04
CA ARG A 26 -5.28 0.04 -1.74
C ARG A 26 -5.18 -1.47 -1.67
N LEU A 27 -6.22 -2.10 -1.14
CA LEU A 27 -6.36 -3.54 -1.10
C LEU A 27 -7.16 -4.00 -2.31
N TYR A 28 -6.60 -4.90 -3.11
CA TYR A 28 -7.29 -5.59 -4.19
C TYR A 28 -7.51 -7.07 -3.81
N THR A 29 -8.13 -7.83 -4.71
CA THR A 29 -8.38 -9.27 -4.51
C THR A 29 -7.12 -10.12 -4.40
N ASP A 30 -6.03 -9.63 -4.99
CA ASP A 30 -4.81 -10.38 -5.28
C ASP A 30 -3.54 -9.61 -4.92
N GLU A 31 -3.63 -8.31 -4.64
CA GLU A 31 -2.48 -7.48 -4.32
C GLU A 31 -2.81 -6.40 -3.28
N LEU A 32 -1.77 -5.97 -2.56
CA LEU A 32 -1.74 -4.75 -1.77
C LEU A 32 -0.87 -3.73 -2.51
N VAL A 33 -1.43 -2.54 -2.75
CA VAL A 33 -0.74 -1.47 -3.48
C VAL A 33 -0.60 -0.25 -2.59
N VAL A 34 0.61 0.28 -2.47
CA VAL A 34 0.88 1.55 -1.80
C VAL A 34 1.35 2.57 -2.82
N THR A 35 0.68 3.71 -2.88
CA THR A 35 1.04 4.83 -3.78
C THR A 35 1.33 6.10 -2.98
N GLY A 36 2.34 6.88 -3.39
CA GLY A 36 2.63 8.22 -2.87
C GLY A 36 2.73 9.24 -4.00
N GLN A 37 1.82 10.21 -4.04
CA GLN A 37 1.76 11.22 -5.12
C GLN A 37 2.99 12.13 -5.20
N GLU A 38 3.60 12.46 -4.05
CA GLU A 38 4.74 13.38 -4.00
C GLU A 38 6.08 12.68 -4.28
N GLU A 39 6.17 11.38 -4.03
CA GLU A 39 7.41 10.59 -4.11
C GLU A 39 7.51 9.74 -5.39
N ASP A 40 6.50 9.81 -6.28
CA ASP A 40 6.31 8.89 -7.43
C ASP A 40 6.53 7.42 -7.03
N GLN A 41 6.13 7.09 -5.80
CA GLN A 41 6.33 5.78 -5.21
C GLN A 41 5.11 4.92 -5.47
N GLU A 42 5.30 3.78 -6.11
CA GLU A 42 4.30 2.71 -6.22
C GLU A 42 4.94 1.38 -5.81
N ILE A 43 4.44 0.80 -4.72
CA ILE A 43 4.80 -0.54 -4.26
C ILE A 43 3.60 -1.44 -4.47
N ARG A 44 3.80 -2.55 -5.19
CA ARG A 44 2.79 -3.59 -5.39
C ARG A 44 3.30 -4.90 -4.83
N VAL A 45 2.47 -5.56 -4.02
CA VAL A 45 2.80 -6.84 -3.40
C VAL A 45 1.64 -7.79 -3.59
N ALA A 46 1.90 -8.96 -4.17
CA ALA A 46 0.89 -10.00 -4.26
C ALA A 46 0.53 -10.52 -2.86
N LEU A 47 -0.77 -10.71 -2.58
CA LEU A 47 -1.23 -11.11 -1.24
C LEU A 47 -0.75 -12.50 -0.85
N ASP A 48 -0.58 -13.41 -1.81
CA ASP A 48 -0.06 -14.76 -1.60
C ASP A 48 1.42 -14.78 -1.22
N ALA A 49 2.18 -13.77 -1.62
CA ALA A 49 3.57 -13.57 -1.21
C ALA A 49 3.73 -12.98 0.19
N ILE A 50 2.66 -12.44 0.81
CA ILE A 50 2.74 -11.81 2.15
C ILE A 50 2.60 -12.88 3.24
N LYS A 51 3.70 -13.10 3.98
CA LYS A 51 3.74 -13.98 5.16
C LYS A 51 3.23 -13.28 6.41
N ARG A 52 3.51 -11.98 6.57
CA ARG A 52 3.09 -11.18 7.74
C ARG A 52 3.06 -9.70 7.42
N LEU A 53 2.05 -9.00 7.95
CA LEU A 53 2.04 -7.54 8.04
C LEU A 53 2.35 -7.11 9.47
N THR A 54 3.28 -6.18 9.63
CA THR A 54 3.68 -5.64 10.93
C THR A 54 3.52 -4.13 10.93
N LEU A 55 2.76 -3.59 11.90
CA LEU A 55 2.60 -2.16 12.11
C LEU A 55 3.32 -1.77 13.40
N VAL A 56 4.31 -0.88 13.28
CA VAL A 56 5.11 -0.42 14.43
C VAL A 56 5.06 1.10 14.56
N PRO A 57 5.23 1.65 15.77
CA PRO A 57 5.49 3.08 15.94
C PRO A 57 6.79 3.47 15.22
N GLY A 58 6.81 4.62 14.57
CA GLY A 58 8.03 5.18 14.01
C GLY A 58 8.98 5.73 15.07
N ASP A 59 10.24 5.89 14.68
CA ASP A 59 11.33 6.43 15.49
C ASP A 59 11.92 7.64 14.73
N PRO A 60 12.02 8.86 15.31
CA PRO A 60 11.78 9.22 16.72
C PRO A 60 10.36 9.65 17.06
N ASN A 61 9.41 9.53 16.12
CA ASN A 61 8.04 9.99 16.32
C ASN A 61 7.04 8.81 16.36
N PRO A 62 6.67 8.30 17.54
CA PRO A 62 5.76 7.15 17.68
C PRO A 62 4.37 7.38 17.09
N ALA A 63 3.95 8.64 16.90
CA ALA A 63 2.66 8.96 16.29
C ALA A 63 2.64 8.76 14.76
N LYS A 64 3.79 8.42 14.16
CA LYS A 64 3.98 8.17 12.73
C LYS A 64 4.29 6.69 12.54
N LEU A 65 3.29 5.88 12.23
CA LEU A 65 3.46 4.43 12.13
C LEU A 65 4.21 4.04 10.85
N VAL A 66 4.85 2.87 10.91
CA VAL A 66 5.52 2.21 9.79
C VAL A 66 4.86 0.85 9.57
N LEU A 67 4.41 0.61 8.34
CA LEU A 67 3.86 -0.66 7.89
C LEU A 67 4.92 -1.43 7.12
N MET A 68 5.17 -2.67 7.53
CA MET A 68 6.12 -3.58 6.89
C MET A 68 5.41 -4.87 6.46
N ALA A 69 5.90 -5.48 5.40
CA ALA A 69 5.52 -6.82 4.98
C ALA A 69 6.74 -7.74 5.02
N ASP A 70 6.62 -8.84 5.76
CA ASP A 70 7.50 -9.99 5.61
C ASP A 70 6.93 -10.86 4.50
N LEU A 71 7.76 -11.17 3.51
CA LEU A 71 7.40 -11.97 2.34
C LEU A 71 7.75 -13.45 2.57
N ASP A 72 7.25 -14.30 1.67
CA ASP A 72 7.48 -15.75 1.68
C ASP A 72 8.94 -16.14 1.39
N ASP A 73 9.69 -15.27 0.70
CA ASP A 73 11.13 -15.38 0.45
C ASP A 73 12.01 -14.90 1.62
N ASP A 74 11.41 -14.67 2.79
CA ASP A 74 12.02 -14.15 4.02
C ASP A 74 12.57 -12.71 3.89
N THR A 75 12.21 -11.97 2.84
CA THR A 75 12.50 -10.53 2.72
C THR A 75 11.48 -9.72 3.53
N THR A 76 11.94 -8.68 4.23
CA THR A 76 11.06 -7.66 4.81
C THR A 76 11.14 -6.38 3.98
N ILE A 77 9.98 -5.87 3.57
CA ILE A 77 9.87 -4.58 2.87
C ILE A 77 9.06 -3.59 3.70
N ILE A 78 9.45 -2.31 3.63
CA ILE A 78 8.68 -1.21 4.19
C ILE A 78 7.64 -0.80 3.15
N LEU A 79 6.37 -0.97 3.48
CA LEU A 79 5.25 -0.63 2.60
C LEU A 79 4.86 0.84 2.72
N ALA A 80 4.85 1.36 3.95
CA ALA A 80 4.46 2.73 4.22
C ALA A 80 5.18 3.27 5.46
N GLU A 81 5.66 4.51 5.36
CA GLU A 81 6.22 5.26 6.48
C GLU A 81 5.40 6.50 6.77
N GLY A 82 5.47 7.00 8.01
CA GLY A 82 4.82 8.25 8.35
C GLY A 82 3.29 8.15 8.48
N MET A 83 2.75 6.93 8.57
CA MET A 83 1.31 6.69 8.64
C MET A 83 0.73 7.40 9.86
N SER A 84 -0.07 8.43 9.59
CA SER A 84 -0.78 9.24 10.58
C SER A 84 -2.10 9.66 9.98
N ASN A 85 -3.09 9.90 10.85
CA ASN A 85 -4.45 10.25 10.43
C ASN A 85 -5.03 9.24 9.43
N ALA A 86 -4.87 7.94 9.68
CA ALA A 86 -5.48 6.90 8.86
C ALA A 86 -7.01 7.11 8.84
N ARG A 87 -7.56 7.39 7.66
CA ARG A 87 -8.99 7.62 7.44
C ARG A 87 -9.52 6.61 6.42
N ASP A 88 -10.83 6.42 6.45
CA ASP A 88 -11.59 5.58 5.50
C ASP A 88 -11.27 4.09 5.52
N PHE A 89 -10.96 3.53 6.69
CA PHE A 89 -10.98 2.07 6.88
C PHE A 89 -12.45 1.59 6.79
N ARG A 90 -12.84 1.06 5.63
CA ARG A 90 -14.15 0.44 5.40
C ARG A 90 -13.96 -0.93 4.78
#